data_AF-A0A850BQ88-F1
#
_entry.id   AF-A0A850BQ88-F1
#
_cell.length_a   1.000
_cell.length_b   1.000
_cell.length_c   1.000
_cell.angle_alpha   90.00
_cell.angle_beta   90.00
_cell.angle_gamma   90.00
#
_symmetry.space_group_name_H-M   'P 1'
#
loop_
_entity.id
_entity.type
_entity.pdbx_description
1 polymer ?
#
loop_
_entity_poly.entity_id
_entity_poly.type
_entity_poly.pdbx_seq_one_letter_code
_entity_poly.pdbx_strand_id
1 'polypeptide(L)'
;MTSELESSWQALCVRWDQSGYAALSEDERVWFNLRSLIDSVENGGLISYFYNAGADTIEDCRTALRRLNALKILTQVDRVAGLFGADVPRTVNERNAVIDSWLHDDAREMLLGDVDAELMPLVRDLDEQLEFFVVKHGLVGRG
;
A
#
# COMPACT_ATOMS: atom_id res chain seq x y z
N MET A 1 -0.76 -5.11 -15.91
CA MET A 1 -2.09 -4.56 -16.22
C MET A 1 -2.42 -4.50 -17.71
N THR A 2 -3.61 -4.95 -18.07
CA THR A 2 -4.22 -4.77 -19.40
C THR A 2 -4.81 -3.36 -19.55
N SER A 3 -5.16 -2.95 -20.78
CA SER A 3 -5.76 -1.62 -21.02
C SER A 3 -7.09 -1.41 -20.28
N GLU A 4 -7.90 -2.46 -20.12
CA GLU A 4 -9.18 -2.38 -19.40
C GLU A 4 -8.99 -2.22 -17.89
N LEU A 5 -8.00 -2.91 -17.32
CA LEU A 5 -7.62 -2.74 -15.92
C LEU A 5 -7.13 -1.32 -15.66
N GLU A 6 -6.30 -0.78 -16.56
CA GLU A 6 -5.79 0.59 -16.49
C GLU A 6 -6.92 1.63 -16.53
N SER A 7 -7.87 1.50 -17.47
CA SER A 7 -9.03 2.41 -17.51
C SER A 7 -9.91 2.32 -16.27
N SER A 8 -10.11 1.11 -15.73
CA SER A 8 -10.91 0.91 -14.52
C SER A 8 -10.20 1.46 -13.28
N TRP A 9 -8.87 1.36 -13.23
CA TRP A 9 -8.04 1.96 -12.19
C TRP A 9 -8.16 3.48 -12.22
N GLN A 10 -8.04 4.09 -13.40
CA GLN A 10 -8.19 5.53 -13.57
C GLN A 10 -9.57 6.02 -13.12
N ALA A 11 -10.64 5.30 -13.47
CA ALA A 11 -12.00 5.62 -13.03
C ALA A 11 -12.15 5.55 -11.49
N LEU A 12 -11.53 4.54 -10.86
CA LEU A 12 -11.48 4.43 -9.41
C LEU A 12 -10.75 5.62 -8.77
N CYS A 13 -9.58 6.00 -9.29
CA CYS A 13 -8.81 7.15 -8.84
C CYS A 13 -9.59 8.47 -8.98
N VAL A 14 -10.28 8.67 -10.10
CA VAL A 14 -11.14 9.85 -10.31
C VAL A 14 -12.26 9.91 -9.27
N ARG A 15 -12.90 8.78 -8.96
CA ARG A 15 -13.94 8.73 -7.92
C ARG A 15 -13.39 9.00 -6.53
N TRP A 16 -12.22 8.46 -6.21
CA TRP A 16 -11.54 8.74 -4.95
C TRP A 16 -11.23 10.25 -4.83
N ASP A 17 -10.72 10.88 -5.89
CA ASP A 17 -10.44 12.31 -5.92
C ASP A 17 -11.71 13.16 -5.74
N GLN A 18 -12.80 12.81 -6.43
CA GLN A 18 -14.05 13.58 -6.42
C GLN A 18 -14.90 13.38 -5.17
N SER A 19 -14.96 12.15 -4.65
CA SER A 19 -15.93 11.73 -3.61
C SER A 19 -15.28 11.24 -2.32
N GLY A 20 -13.94 11.17 -2.29
CA GLY A 20 -13.16 10.70 -1.16
C GLY A 20 -13.18 9.19 -0.99
N TYR A 21 -12.29 8.72 -0.11
CA TYR A 21 -12.08 7.29 0.17
C TYR A 21 -13.34 6.58 0.73
N ALA A 22 -14.19 7.28 1.48
CA ALA A 22 -15.42 6.73 2.02
C ALA A 22 -16.42 6.30 0.94
N ALA A 23 -16.36 6.89 -0.26
CA ALA A 23 -17.23 6.54 -1.38
C ALA A 23 -16.81 5.25 -2.12
N LEU A 24 -15.64 4.70 -1.77
CA LEU A 24 -15.18 3.42 -2.31
C LEU A 24 -15.88 2.26 -1.58
N SER A 25 -16.31 1.25 -2.33
CA SER A 25 -16.77 -0.03 -1.79
C SER A 25 -15.62 -0.82 -1.14
N GLU A 26 -15.93 -1.83 -0.35
CA GLU A 26 -14.92 -2.64 0.33
C GLU A 26 -13.91 -3.29 -0.65
N ASP A 27 -14.38 -3.80 -1.80
CA ASP A 27 -13.53 -4.40 -2.82
C ASP A 27 -12.64 -3.37 -3.52
N GLU A 28 -13.17 -2.17 -3.75
CA GLU A 28 -12.41 -1.06 -4.31
C GLU A 28 -11.36 -0.52 -3.34
N ARG A 29 -11.64 -0.53 -2.03
CA ARG A 29 -10.65 -0.19 -1.00
C ARG A 29 -9.51 -1.21 -0.95
N VAL A 30 -9.82 -2.50 -1.11
CA VAL A 30 -8.79 -3.54 -1.25
C VAL A 30 -7.91 -3.27 -2.46
N TRP A 31 -8.53 -2.96 -3.61
CA TRP A 31 -7.76 -2.65 -4.81
C TRP A 31 -6.90 -1.40 -4.64
N PHE A 32 -7.50 -0.31 -4.17
CA PHE A 32 -6.82 0.96 -3.95
C PHE A 32 -5.60 0.82 -3.03
N ASN A 33 -5.78 0.23 -1.85
CA ASN A 33 -4.69 0.07 -0.89
C ASN A 33 -3.55 -0.80 -1.40
N LEU A 34 -3.87 -1.94 -2.00
CA LEU A 34 -2.84 -2.86 -2.45
C LEU A 34 -2.09 -2.35 -3.67
N ARG A 35 -2.77 -1.69 -4.62
CA ARG A 35 -2.09 -1.03 -5.74
C ARG A 35 -1.20 0.11 -5.26
N SER A 36 -1.68 0.96 -4.35
CA SER A 36 -0.85 2.02 -3.73
C SER A 36 0.37 1.45 -2.99
N LEU A 37 0.24 0.33 -2.29
CA LEU A 37 1.37 -0.35 -1.65
C LEU A 37 2.37 -0.85 -2.69
N ILE A 38 1.92 -1.58 -3.70
CA ILE A 38 2.75 -2.11 -4.79
C ILE A 38 3.51 -0.97 -5.47
N ASP A 39 2.80 0.07 -5.92
CA ASP A 39 3.38 1.23 -6.59
C ASP A 39 4.45 1.91 -5.72
N SER A 40 4.20 2.03 -4.42
CA SER A 40 5.16 2.67 -3.51
C SER A 40 6.43 1.86 -3.38
N VAL A 41 6.30 0.53 -3.23
CA VAL A 41 7.45 -0.36 -3.10
C VAL A 41 8.29 -0.39 -4.38
N GLU A 42 7.64 -0.48 -5.54
CA GLU A 42 8.32 -0.48 -6.85
C GLU A 42 9.06 0.83 -7.13
N ASN A 43 8.54 1.97 -6.66
CA ASN A 43 9.09 3.29 -6.96
C ASN A 43 10.05 3.86 -5.89
N GLY A 44 10.13 3.27 -4.71
CA GLY A 44 10.98 3.79 -3.64
C GLY A 44 11.01 2.97 -2.37
N GLY A 45 10.78 1.66 -2.45
CA GLY A 45 10.75 0.77 -1.30
C GLY A 45 9.56 0.97 -0.38
N LEU A 46 9.43 0.14 0.64
CA LEU A 46 8.30 0.16 1.56
C LEU A 46 8.22 1.49 2.31
N ILE A 47 9.34 2.16 2.56
CA ILE A 47 9.31 3.46 3.23
C ILE A 47 8.53 4.52 2.44
N SER A 48 8.53 4.43 1.10
CA SER A 48 7.77 5.34 0.23
C SER A 48 6.26 5.24 0.44
N TYR A 49 5.75 4.08 0.89
CA TYR A 49 4.34 3.91 1.25
C TYR A 49 3.96 4.74 2.48
N PHE A 50 4.87 4.83 3.46
CA PHE A 50 4.68 5.62 4.68
C PHE A 50 4.98 7.10 4.46
N TYR A 51 5.95 7.43 3.62
CA TYR A 51 6.33 8.81 3.32
C TYR A 51 5.27 9.55 2.48
N ASN A 52 4.52 8.81 1.66
CA ASN A 52 3.42 9.33 0.86
C ASN A 52 2.06 9.03 1.51
N ALA A 53 0.96 9.33 0.80
CA ALA A 53 -0.41 9.13 1.28
C ALA A 53 -0.84 7.65 1.41
N GLY A 54 -0.02 6.70 0.98
CA GLY A 54 -0.38 5.28 1.00
C GLY A 54 -0.78 4.78 2.40
N ALA A 55 -0.03 5.17 3.43
CA ALA A 55 -0.27 4.77 4.80
C ALA A 55 -1.40 5.53 5.53
N ASP A 56 -2.09 6.47 4.87
CA ASP A 56 -3.26 7.17 5.46
C ASP A 56 -4.39 6.19 5.83
N THR A 57 -4.43 5.03 5.15
CA THR A 57 -5.44 3.98 5.34
C THR A 57 -4.81 2.63 5.69
N ILE A 58 -3.70 2.65 6.45
CA ILE A 58 -2.90 1.45 6.79
C ILE A 58 -3.71 0.27 7.36
N GLU A 59 -4.74 0.51 8.16
CA GLU A 59 -5.59 -0.58 8.69
C GLU A 59 -6.40 -1.29 7.60
N ASP A 60 -6.84 -0.56 6.58
CA ASP A 60 -7.51 -1.14 5.42
C ASP A 60 -6.50 -1.88 4.54
N CYS A 61 -5.28 -1.37 4.40
CA CYS A 61 -4.18 -2.09 3.74
C CYS A 61 -3.86 -3.41 4.46
N ARG A 62 -3.74 -3.40 5.79
CA ARG A 62 -3.55 -4.62 6.60
C ARG A 62 -4.69 -5.62 6.39
N THR A 63 -5.93 -5.14 6.36
CA THR A 63 -7.11 -5.96 6.10
C THR A 63 -7.10 -6.54 4.68
N ALA A 64 -6.72 -5.75 3.69
CA ALA A 64 -6.60 -6.17 2.30
C ALA A 64 -5.52 -7.26 2.13
N LEU A 65 -4.36 -7.11 2.76
CA LEU A 65 -3.30 -8.13 2.76
C LEU A 65 -3.77 -9.44 3.41
N ARG A 66 -4.50 -9.38 4.52
CA ARG A 66 -5.11 -10.58 5.13
C ARG A 66 -6.13 -11.24 4.19
N ARG A 67 -6.93 -10.43 3.51
CA ARG A 67 -7.96 -10.90 2.57
C ARG A 67 -7.37 -11.67 1.39
N LEU A 68 -6.20 -11.25 0.90
CA LEU A 68 -5.45 -11.94 -0.15
C LEU A 68 -4.49 -13.02 0.40
N ASN A 69 -4.46 -13.26 1.72
CA ASN A 69 -3.53 -14.17 2.38
C ASN A 69 -2.05 -13.81 2.15
N ALA A 70 -1.75 -12.53 1.92
CA ALA A 70 -0.42 -11.97 1.72
C ALA A 70 0.30 -11.69 3.06
N LEU A 71 0.30 -12.68 3.96
CA LEU A 71 0.74 -12.50 5.36
C LEU A 71 2.23 -12.17 5.51
N LYS A 72 3.07 -12.60 4.55
CA LYS A 72 4.50 -12.25 4.53
C LYS A 72 4.71 -10.76 4.27
N ILE A 73 3.92 -10.19 3.36
CA ILE A 73 3.96 -8.76 3.05
C ILE A 73 3.42 -7.95 4.25
N LEU A 74 2.32 -8.41 4.85
CA LEU A 74 1.80 -7.82 6.09
C LEU A 74 2.87 -7.76 7.19
N THR A 75 3.65 -8.83 7.36
CA THR A 75 4.75 -8.86 8.34
C THR A 75 5.78 -7.76 8.07
N GLN A 76 6.13 -7.51 6.80
CA GLN A 76 7.06 -6.44 6.45
C GLN A 76 6.47 -5.04 6.68
N VAL A 77 5.20 -4.84 6.31
CA VAL A 77 4.46 -3.59 6.60
C VAL A 77 4.47 -3.32 8.10
N ASP A 78 4.21 -4.33 8.92
CA ASP A 78 4.18 -4.19 10.38
C ASP A 78 5.56 -3.93 10.99
N ARG A 79 6.64 -4.49 10.41
CA ARG A 79 8.02 -4.18 10.82
C ARG A 79 8.34 -2.70 10.64
N VAL A 80 8.00 -2.11 9.49
CA VAL A 80 8.25 -0.68 9.24
C VAL A 80 7.29 0.20 10.02
N ALA A 81 6.02 -0.20 10.16
CA ALA A 81 5.05 0.49 10.99
C ALA A 81 5.52 0.62 12.46
N GLY A 82 6.22 -0.41 12.98
CA GLY A 82 6.80 -0.38 14.32
C GLY A 82 7.84 0.72 14.55
N LEU A 83 8.44 1.28 13.50
CA LEU A 83 9.38 2.40 13.61
C LEU A 83 8.69 3.71 14.06
N PHE A 84 7.37 3.80 13.90
CA PHE A 84 6.57 4.96 14.31
C PHE A 84 6.08 4.88 15.77
N GLY A 85 6.32 3.75 16.45
CA GLY A 85 5.90 3.52 17.84
C GLY A 85 4.64 2.66 17.94
N ALA A 86 3.73 3.01 18.87
CA ALA A 86 2.52 2.22 19.12
C ALA A 86 1.51 2.30 17.97
N ASP A 87 1.39 3.47 17.35
CA ASP A 87 0.47 3.74 16.25
C ASP A 87 1.20 4.50 15.12
N VAL A 88 0.86 4.19 13.87
CA VAL A 88 1.34 4.95 12.72
C VAL A 88 0.50 6.23 12.59
N PRO A 89 1.13 7.42 12.53
CA PRO A 89 0.39 8.66 12.35
C PRO A 89 -0.48 8.65 11.09
N ARG A 90 -1.69 9.22 11.20
CA ARG A 90 -2.70 9.15 10.12
C ARG A 90 -2.38 10.06 8.96
N THR A 91 -1.66 11.16 9.19
CA THR A 91 -1.37 12.14 8.14
C THR A 91 0.05 12.03 7.64
N VAL A 92 0.24 12.29 6.34
CA VAL A 92 1.56 12.38 5.71
C VAL A 92 2.50 13.30 6.49
N ASN A 93 2.02 14.49 6.89
CA ASN A 93 2.85 15.47 7.59
C ASN A 93 3.37 14.94 8.94
N GLU A 94 2.52 14.25 9.71
CA GLU A 94 2.94 13.67 11.00
C GLU A 94 3.91 12.50 10.81
N ARG A 95 3.68 11.64 9.81
CA ARG A 95 4.61 10.56 9.48
C ARG A 95 5.96 11.11 9.03
N ASN A 96 5.97 12.12 8.17
CA ASN A 96 7.20 12.71 7.67
C ASN A 96 7.97 13.42 8.80
N ALA A 97 7.29 14.06 9.74
CA ALA A 97 7.96 14.59 10.94
C ALA A 97 8.67 13.51 11.76
N VAL A 98 8.10 12.29 11.84
CA VAL A 98 8.77 11.14 12.48
C VAL A 98 9.93 10.65 11.64
N ILE A 99 9.76 10.47 10.33
CA ILE A 99 10.81 10.01 9.40
C ILE A 99 11.99 10.98 9.42
N ASP A 100 11.74 12.29 9.33
CA ASP A 100 12.75 13.35 9.36
C ASP A 100 13.53 13.40 10.69
N SER A 101 12.94 12.86 11.77
CA SER A 101 13.60 12.76 13.08
C SER A 101 14.58 11.60 13.19
N TRP A 102 14.58 10.67 12.23
CA TRP A 102 15.53 9.55 12.16
C TRP A 102 16.91 10.04 11.69
N LEU A 103 17.58 10.84 12.52
CA LEU A 103 18.94 11.32 12.24
C LEU A 103 19.93 10.14 12.18
N HIS A 104 20.55 9.92 11.01
CA HIS A 104 21.67 8.99 10.77
C HIS A 104 21.62 7.71 11.63
N ASP A 105 20.54 6.96 11.50
CA ASP A 105 20.35 5.70 12.20
C ASP A 105 20.63 4.52 11.28
N ASP A 106 21.87 4.07 11.27
CA ASP A 106 22.35 2.92 10.47
C ASP A 106 21.49 1.66 10.71
N ALA A 107 20.94 1.47 11.92
CA ALA A 107 20.12 0.31 12.22
C ALA A 107 18.75 0.39 11.54
N ARG A 108 18.16 1.59 11.47
CA ARG A 108 16.91 1.81 10.71
C ARG A 108 17.14 1.69 9.22
N GLU A 109 18.20 2.27 8.68
CA GLU A 109 18.55 2.13 7.26
C GLU A 109 18.76 0.67 6.87
N MET A 110 19.48 -0.10 7.70
CA MET A 110 19.66 -1.54 7.49
C MET A 110 18.33 -2.30 7.55
N LEU A 111 17.45 -1.99 8.52
CA LEU A 111 16.14 -2.62 8.61
C LEU A 111 15.28 -2.33 7.37
N LEU A 112 15.27 -1.10 6.87
CA LEU A 112 14.55 -0.72 5.65
C LEU A 112 15.09 -1.48 4.43
N GLY A 113 16.43 -1.58 4.31
CA GLY A 113 17.07 -2.36 3.25
C GLY A 113 16.72 -3.85 3.31
N ASP A 114 16.73 -4.46 4.50
CA ASP A 114 16.36 -5.86 4.70
C ASP A 114 14.88 -6.10 4.35
N VAL A 115 14.00 -5.20 4.79
CA VAL A 115 12.57 -5.24 4.48
C VAL A 115 12.34 -5.18 2.97
N ASP A 116 12.97 -4.24 2.27
CA ASP A 116 12.81 -4.09 0.82
C ASP A 116 13.35 -5.32 0.07
N ALA A 117 14.48 -5.88 0.50
CA ALA A 117 15.04 -7.09 -0.08
C ALA A 117 14.12 -8.31 0.09
N GLU A 118 13.47 -8.44 1.24
CA GLU A 118 12.47 -9.50 1.49
C GLU A 118 11.15 -9.26 0.75
N LEU A 119 10.75 -8.00 0.60
CA LEU A 119 9.46 -7.61 0.06
C LEU A 119 9.42 -7.64 -1.47
N MET A 120 10.44 -7.12 -2.15
CA MET A 120 10.51 -7.03 -3.61
C MET A 120 10.12 -8.32 -4.36
N PRO A 121 10.63 -9.53 -4.00
CA PRO A 121 10.23 -10.75 -4.69
C PRO A 121 8.75 -11.12 -4.47
N LEU A 122 8.12 -10.65 -3.39
CA LEU A 122 6.72 -10.93 -3.06
C LEU A 122 5.74 -9.97 -3.76
N VAL A 123 6.20 -8.77 -4.13
CA VAL A 123 5.35 -7.73 -4.75
C VAL A 123 4.77 -8.21 -6.07
N ARG A 124 5.55 -8.93 -6.87
CA ARG A 124 5.06 -9.51 -8.13
C ARG A 124 3.90 -10.49 -7.91
N ASP A 125 4.05 -11.40 -6.96
CA ASP A 125 3.00 -12.37 -6.62
C ASP A 125 1.74 -11.66 -6.10
N LEU A 126 1.92 -10.56 -5.35
CA LEU A 126 0.81 -9.73 -4.87
C LEU A 126 0.08 -9.03 -6.02
N ASP A 127 0.81 -8.49 -7.00
CA ASP A 127 0.22 -7.82 -8.16
C ASP A 127 -0.62 -8.80 -8.99
N GLU A 128 -0.10 -10.01 -9.25
CA GLU A 128 -0.84 -11.07 -9.94
C GLU A 128 -2.11 -11.49 -9.16
N GLN A 129 -2.02 -11.61 -7.82
CA GLN A 129 -3.18 -11.90 -6.97
C GLN A 129 -4.20 -10.77 -6.98
N LEU A 130 -3.74 -9.53 -7.01
CA LEU A 130 -4.59 -8.34 -7.04
C LEU A 130 -5.34 -8.25 -8.38
N GLU A 131 -4.66 -8.46 -9.51
CA GLU A 131 -5.33 -8.51 -10.81
C GLU A 131 -6.44 -9.59 -10.83
N PHE A 132 -6.15 -10.79 -10.31
CA PHE A 132 -7.16 -11.85 -10.19
C PHE A 132 -8.33 -11.43 -9.29
N PHE A 133 -8.05 -10.79 -8.16
CA PHE A 133 -9.08 -10.28 -7.25
C PHE A 133 -10.01 -9.27 -7.95
N VAL A 134 -9.43 -8.29 -8.65
CA VAL A 134 -10.15 -7.22 -9.36
C VAL A 134 -11.08 -7.80 -10.43
N VAL A 135 -10.60 -8.79 -11.20
CA VAL A 135 -11.40 -9.49 -12.21
C VAL A 135 -12.52 -10.30 -11.55
N LYS A 136 -12.20 -11.12 -10.55
CA LYS A 136 -13.17 -11.99 -9.85
C LYS A 136 -14.31 -11.19 -9.21
N HIS A 137 -14.02 -10.00 -8.69
CA HIS A 137 -14.99 -9.13 -8.04
C HIS A 137 -15.71 -8.17 -9.01
N GLY A 138 -15.46 -8.30 -10.32
CA GLY A 138 -16.15 -7.51 -11.35
C GLY A 138 -15.91 -6.01 -11.22
N LEU A 139 -14.67 -5.63 -10.85
CA LEU A 139 -14.24 -4.24 -10.76
C LEU A 139 -13.75 -3.70 -12.11
N VAL A 140 -13.44 -4.58 -13.06
CA VAL A 140 -13.10 -4.22 -14.44
C VAL A 140 -14.36 -3.82 -15.22
N GLY A 141 -14.30 -2.71 -15.95
CA GLY A 141 -15.40 -2.22 -16.77
C GLY A 141 -16.45 -1.41 -16.02
N ARG A 142 -16.20 -1.08 -14.74
CA ARG A 142 -16.99 -0.09 -13.99
C ARG A 142 -16.51 1.32 -14.35
N GLY A 143 -16.99 1.82 -15.48
CA GLY A 143 -16.84 3.22 -15.92
C GLY A 143 -17.98 4.09 -15.42
#